data_AF-A0A519SHM0-F1
#
_entry.id   AF-A0A519SHM0-F1
#
_cell.length_a   1.000
_cell.length_b   1.000
_cell.length_c   1.000
_cell.angle_alpha   90.00
_cell.angle_beta   90.00
_cell.angle_gamma   90.00
#
_symmetry.space_group_name_H-M   'P 1'
#
loop_
_entity.id
_entity.type
_entity.pdbx_description
1 polymer ?
#
loop_
_entity_poly.entity_id
_entity_poly.type
_entity_poly.pdbx_seq_one_letter_code
_entity_poly.pdbx_strand_id
1 'polypeptide(L)'
;MKILFVYTALPKGGIETFFVRMARELFEKGYSVNFLFFSNNLDKEILSELKLYSNVFQIDDYIFLPEITRNFSPLIKLLIPLKRKKLAQDILEEVGHI
;
A
#
# COMPACT_ATOMS: atom_id res chain seq x y z
N MET A 1 -17.92 2.71 -1.06
CA MET A 1 -16.87 3.62 -0.54
C MET A 1 -15.55 2.87 -0.56
N LYS A 2 -14.51 3.42 -1.19
CA LYS A 2 -13.16 2.85 -1.17
C LYS A 2 -12.38 3.52 -0.03
N ILE A 3 -11.46 2.82 0.63
CA ILE A 3 -10.61 3.35 1.72
C ILE A 3 -9.15 3.13 1.33
N LEU A 4 -8.32 4.18 1.41
CA LEU A 4 -6.88 4.10 1.15
C LEU A 4 -6.08 4.22 2.43
N PHE A 5 -5.34 3.17 2.78
CA PHE A 5 -4.32 3.20 3.81
C PHE A 5 -2.96 3.49 3.18
N VAL A 6 -2.30 4.55 3.65
CA VAL A 6 -0.96 4.93 3.21
C VAL A 6 0.01 4.67 4.36
N TYR A 7 0.98 3.79 4.15
CA TYR A 7 1.86 3.37 5.23
C TYR A 7 3.30 3.10 4.77
N THR A 8 4.28 3.25 5.65
CA THR A 8 5.70 3.19 5.24
C THR A 8 6.16 1.77 4.97
N ALA A 9 5.96 0.85 5.90
CA ALA A 9 6.28 -0.58 5.78
C ALA A 9 5.37 -1.38 6.72
N LEU A 10 5.20 -2.68 6.53
CA LEU A 10 4.62 -3.57 7.54
C LEU A 10 5.66 -3.76 8.68
N PRO A 11 5.50 -3.11 9.85
CA PRO A 11 6.44 -3.22 10.96
C PRO A 11 6.16 -4.48 11.75
N LYS A 12 7.18 -5.31 11.98
CA LYS A 12 7.10 -6.49 12.86
C LYS A 12 6.71 -6.07 14.27
N GLY A 13 5.50 -6.44 14.68
CA GLY A 13 5.02 -6.11 16.03
C GLY A 13 3.51 -6.19 16.25
N GLY A 14 2.75 -6.78 15.31
CA GLY A 14 1.31 -7.03 15.48
C GLY A 14 0.39 -6.00 14.83
N ILE A 15 0.93 -4.86 14.38
CA ILE A 15 0.17 -3.93 13.54
C ILE A 15 -0.13 -4.52 12.16
N GLU A 16 0.68 -5.47 11.71
CA GLU A 16 0.41 -6.25 10.50
C GLU A 16 -0.87 -7.07 10.63
N THR A 17 -0.99 -7.78 11.75
CA THR A 17 -2.18 -8.56 12.09
C THR A 17 -3.39 -7.64 12.26
N PHE A 18 -3.20 -6.43 12.79
CA PHE A 18 -4.26 -5.42 12.82
C PHE A 18 -4.72 -5.05 11.41
N PHE A 19 -3.81 -4.77 10.46
CA PHE A 19 -4.19 -4.43 9.09
C PHE A 19 -4.98 -5.55 8.42
N VAL A 20 -4.56 -6.80 8.60
CA VAL A 20 -5.29 -7.96 8.06
C VAL A 20 -6.70 -8.07 8.66
N ARG A 21 -6.81 -8.00 9.99
CA ARG A 21 -8.10 -8.09 10.69
C ARG A 21 -9.04 -6.96 10.30
N MET A 22 -8.52 -5.74 10.23
CA MET A 22 -9.27 -4.57 9.82
C MET A 22 -9.70 -4.67 8.35
N ALA A 23 -8.81 -5.10 7.45
CA ALA A 23 -9.14 -5.29 6.05
C ALA A 23 -10.25 -6.34 5.86
N ARG A 24 -10.18 -7.47 6.58
CA ARG A 24 -11.23 -8.50 6.59
C ARG A 24 -12.58 -7.92 7.06
N GLU A 25 -12.59 -7.24 8.20
CA GLU A 25 -13.81 -6.64 8.76
C GLU A 25 -14.45 -5.61 7.80
N LEU A 26 -13.63 -4.79 7.14
CA LEU A 26 -14.10 -3.81 6.16
C LEU A 26 -14.61 -4.48 4.88
N PHE A 27 -13.92 -5.53 4.41
CA PHE A 27 -14.32 -6.31 3.25
C PHE A 27 -15.68 -6.99 3.47
N GLU A 28 -15.90 -7.60 4.65
CA GLU A 28 -17.18 -8.20 5.03
C GLU A 28 -18.33 -7.19 5.08
N LYS A 29 -18.04 -5.92 5.37
CA LYS A 29 -18.99 -4.80 5.32
C LYS A 29 -19.20 -4.20 3.93
N GLY A 30 -18.57 -4.78 2.90
CA GLY A 30 -18.68 -4.32 1.51
C GLY A 30 -17.83 -3.09 1.17
N TYR A 31 -16.85 -2.74 2.01
CA TYR A 31 -15.89 -1.69 1.69
C TYR A 31 -14.74 -2.25 0.84
N SER A 32 -14.31 -1.46 -0.13
CA SER A 32 -13.10 -1.75 -0.90
C SER A 32 -11.91 -1.10 -0.19
N VAL A 33 -10.91 -1.91 0.16
CA VAL A 33 -9.72 -1.44 0.89
C VAL A 33 -8.51 -1.49 -0.04
N ASN A 34 -7.77 -0.39 -0.08
CA ASN A 34 -6.52 -0.27 -0.81
C ASN A 34 -5.39 0.08 0.17
N PHE A 35 -4.24 -0.57 0.03
CA PHE A 35 -3.03 -0.27 0.76
C PHE A 35 -1.97 0.24 -0.20
N LEU A 36 -1.30 1.34 0.15
CA LEU A 36 -0.11 1.83 -0.52
C LEU A 36 1.06 1.81 0.47
N PHE A 37 2.04 0.92 0.22
CA PHE A 37 3.24 0.79 1.02
C PHE A 37 4.45 1.48 0.38
N PHE A 38 5.26 2.20 1.18
CA PHE A 38 6.52 2.81 0.71
C PHE A 38 7.74 1.90 0.80
N SER A 39 7.55 0.65 1.22
CA SER A 39 8.59 -0.36 1.40
C SER A 39 8.20 -1.65 0.71
N ASN A 40 9.20 -2.32 0.15
CA ASN A 40 9.04 -3.66 -0.43
C ASN A 40 9.36 -4.77 0.56
N ASN A 41 9.87 -4.41 1.75
CA ASN A 41 10.23 -5.37 2.78
C ASN A 41 9.01 -5.67 3.65
N LEU A 42 8.10 -6.45 3.08
CA LEU A 42 6.85 -6.89 3.71
C LEU A 42 6.93 -8.40 3.95
N ASP A 43 6.39 -8.86 5.08
CA ASP A 43 6.27 -10.29 5.33
C ASP A 43 5.35 -10.94 4.27
N LYS A 44 5.84 -11.99 3.60
CA LYS A 44 5.14 -12.60 2.47
C LYS A 44 3.84 -13.28 2.88
N GLU A 45 3.82 -13.89 4.07
CA GLU A 45 2.65 -14.61 4.56
C GLU A 45 1.53 -13.60 4.86
N ILE A 46 1.86 -12.57 5.63
CA ILE A 46 0.92 -11.48 5.95
C ILE A 46 0.45 -10.76 4.69
N LEU A 47 1.36 -10.47 3.75
CA LEU A 47 1.00 -9.82 2.50
C LEU A 47 0.04 -10.67 1.68
N SER A 48 0.22 -12.00 1.66
CA SER A 48 -0.67 -12.90 0.95
C SER A 48 -2.06 -12.93 1.58
N GLU A 49 -2.15 -12.90 2.91
CA GLU A 49 -3.42 -12.85 3.63
C GLU A 49 -4.13 -11.50 3.43
N LEU A 50 -3.39 -10.39 3.52
CA LEU A 50 -3.92 -9.04 3.33
C LEU A 50 -4.53 -8.86 1.94
N LYS A 51 -3.91 -9.46 0.91
CA LYS A 51 -4.38 -9.42 -0.49
C LYS A 51 -5.70 -10.16 -0.72
N LEU A 52 -6.14 -11.01 0.21
CA LEU A 52 -7.45 -11.67 0.11
C LEU A 52 -8.60 -10.68 0.33
N TYR A 53 -8.36 -9.59 1.06
CA TYR A 53 -9.38 -8.65 1.51
C TYR A 53 -9.15 -7.22 1.02
N SER A 54 -8.02 -6.96 0.34
CA SER A 54 -7.63 -5.62 -0.09
C SER A 54 -6.74 -5.64 -1.31
N ASN A 55 -6.72 -4.53 -2.05
CA ASN A 55 -5.69 -4.30 -3.06
C ASN A 55 -4.44 -3.77 -2.39
N VAL A 56 -3.27 -4.32 -2.73
CA VAL A 56 -2.00 -3.89 -2.15
C VAL A 56 -1.07 -3.40 -3.23
N PHE A 57 -0.61 -2.16 -3.07
CA PHE A 57 0.24 -1.43 -3.99
C PHE A 57 1.55 -1.04 -3.29
N GLN A 58 2.64 -1.00 -4.05
CA GLN A 58 3.95 -0.54 -3.55
C GLN A 58 4.35 0.73 -4.30
N ILE A 59 4.93 1.70 -3.58
CA ILE A 59 5.32 2.99 -4.18
C ILE A 59 6.32 2.82 -5.33
N ASP A 60 7.13 1.76 -5.27
CA ASP A 60 8.12 1.42 -6.27
C ASP A 60 7.48 1.14 -7.65
N ASP A 61 6.19 0.75 -7.70
CA ASP A 61 5.43 0.56 -8.94
C ASP A 61 5.07 1.89 -9.63
N TYR A 62 5.15 3.00 -8.89
CA TYR A 62 4.65 4.32 -9.28
C TYR A 62 5.73 5.40 -9.34
N ILE A 63 6.96 5.12 -8.94
CA ILE A 63 8.09 6.05 -9.07
C ILE A 63 8.89 5.78 -10.35
N PHE A 64 9.45 6.84 -10.93
CA PHE A 64 10.38 6.74 -12.05
C PHE A 64 11.80 6.43 -11.54
N LEU A 65 12.01 5.23 -10.97
CA LEU A 65 13.33 4.81 -10.48
C LEU A 65 13.97 3.68 -11.33
N PRO A 66 15.28 3.77 -11.64
CA PRO A 66 16.10 2.63 -12.04
C PRO A 66 16.21 1.61 -10.89
N GLU A 67 16.30 0.31 -11.19
CA GLU A 67 16.29 -0.75 -10.15
C GLU A 67 17.36 -0.59 -9.05
N ILE A 68 18.47 0.09 -9.36
CA ILE A 68 19.61 0.37 -8.47
C ILE A 68 19.23 1.20 -7.24
N THR A 69 18.15 1.98 -7.29
CA THR A 69 17.74 2.89 -6.21
C THR A 69 16.65 2.30 -5.32
N ARG A 70 16.24 1.03 -5.51
CA ARG A 70 15.24 0.34 -4.66
C ARG A 70 15.60 0.38 -3.17
N ASN A 71 16.89 0.44 -2.85
CA ASN A 71 17.44 0.43 -1.49
C ASN A 71 17.58 1.84 -0.86
N PHE A 72 17.19 2.92 -1.54
CA PHE A 72 17.23 4.25 -0.92
C PHE A 72 16.18 4.40 0.18
N SER A 73 16.49 5.31 1.11
CA SER A 73 15.61 5.59 2.24
C SER A 73 14.22 6.05 1.74
N PRO A 74 13.13 5.69 2.45
CA PRO A 74 11.77 6.06 2.05
C PRO A 74 11.57 7.57 1.87
N LEU A 75 12.31 8.38 2.62
CA LEU A 75 12.26 9.84 2.52
C LEU A 75 12.78 10.36 1.17
N ILE A 76 13.83 9.74 0.63
CA ILE A 76 14.35 10.11 -0.70
C ILE A 76 13.33 9.75 -1.77
N LYS A 77 12.58 8.65 -1.59
CA LYS A 77 11.54 8.23 -2.53
C LYS A 77 10.39 9.25 -2.65
N LEU A 78 10.13 10.07 -1.62
CA LEU A 78 9.12 11.13 -1.66
C LEU A 78 9.48 12.29 -2.59
N LEU A 79 10.76 12.49 -2.87
CA LEU A 79 11.24 13.57 -3.75
C LEU A 79 11.19 13.19 -5.23
N ILE A 80 10.85 11.94 -5.53
CA ILE A 80 10.93 11.38 -6.88
C ILE A 80 9.60 11.60 -7.59
N PRO A 81 9.62 12.08 -8.84
CA PRO A 81 8.41 12.26 -9.61
C PRO A 81 7.64 10.95 -9.76
N LEU A 82 6.34 11.02 -9.47
CA LEU A 82 5.40 9.91 -9.58
C LEU A 82 4.87 9.77 -11.01
N LYS A 83 4.57 8.53 -11.42
CA LYS A 83 3.75 8.17 -12.58
C LYS A 83 2.29 8.54 -12.30
N ARG A 84 2.02 9.85 -12.19
CA ARG A 84 0.76 10.43 -11.70
C ARG A 84 -0.48 9.87 -12.38
N LYS A 85 -0.44 9.65 -13.69
CA LYS A 85 -1.58 9.08 -14.45
C LYS A 85 -1.96 7.68 -13.98
N LYS A 86 -0.96 6.81 -13.80
CA LYS A 86 -1.17 5.43 -13.34
C LYS A 86 -1.61 5.39 -11.89
N LEU A 87 -0.96 6.18 -11.03
CA LEU A 87 -1.33 6.29 -9.60
C LEU A 87 -2.76 6.80 -9.41
N ALA A 88 -3.16 7.82 -10.20
CA ALA A 88 -4.49 8.40 -10.14
C ALA A 88 -5.57 7.37 -10.51
N GLN A 89 -5.39 6.67 -11.63
CA GLN A 89 -6.31 5.64 -12.11
C GLN A 89 -6.39 4.43 -11.17
N ASP A 90 -5.26 3.95 -10.66
CA ASP A 90 -5.20 2.72 -9.89
C ASP A 90 -5.69 2.91 -8.44
N ILE A 91 -5.40 4.07 -7.83
CA ILE A 91 -5.49 4.23 -6.37
C ILE A 91 -6.31 5.44 -5.92
N LEU A 92 -6.37 6.55 -6.67
CA LEU A 92 -6.92 7.81 -6.13
C LEU A 92 -8.35 8.12 -6.60
N GLU A 93 -8.86 7.44 -7.61
CA GLU A 93 -10.25 7.64 -8.06
C GLU A 93 -11.27 6.99 -7.10
N GLU A 94 -12.14 7.83 -6.53
CA GLU A 94 -13.28 7.48 -5.66
C GLU A 94 -12.93 6.94 -4.25
N VAL A 95 -11.75 7.29 -3.74
CA VAL A 95 -11.26 6.78 -2.46
C VAL A 95 -11.42 7.78 -1.32
N GLY A 96 -12.08 7.36 -0.25
CA GLY A 96 -12.12 8.07 1.02
C GLY A 96 -10.77 7.96 1.73
N HIS A 97 -10.26 9.10 2.17
CA HIS A 97 -9.02 9.20 2.94
C HIS A 97 -9.36 9.21 4.43
N ILE A 98 -8.72 8.35 5.23
CA ILE A 98 -8.82 8.32 6.70
C ILE A 98 -7.42 8.49 7.28
#